data_AF-A0A353EZ15-F1
#
_entry.id   AF-A0A353EZ15-F1
#
_cell.length_a   1.000
_cell.length_b   1.000
_cell.length_c   1.000
_cell.angle_alpha   90.00
_cell.angle_beta   90.00
_cell.angle_gamma   90.00
#
_symmetry.space_group_name_H-M   'P 1'
#
loop_
_entity.id
_entity.type
_entity.pdbx_description
1 polymer ?
#
loop_
_entity_poly.entity_id
_entity_poly.type
_entity_poly.pdbx_seq_one_letter_code
_entity_poly.pdbx_strand_id
1 'polypeptide(L)'
;MEESDILRFPEEREREERLRGMTAEALCSALSRLEASLPTAPDTAAEDERRQAVKILSVLERETARFLAAERGKTDVFGHLRDAGGFYADYCEMQAALQEGTQRLAELFHREPNGQAVDRYTEWAVLRLSQGLHEDPAVTDAARALLGRLREVQNRQAKEAERTAQLRACLRTFLRETIPAYCERALPLSDARNGGKAPQAGQLLALVGELNDAIVRTRRALESV
;
A
#
# COMPACT_ATOMS: atom_id res chain seq x y z
N MET A 1 15.28 25.67 -37.44
CA MET A 1 15.93 24.38 -37.14
C MET A 1 17.04 24.72 -36.17
N GLU A 2 16.86 24.43 -34.89
CA GLU A 2 17.90 24.65 -33.89
C GLU A 2 18.43 23.30 -33.41
N GLU A 3 19.75 23.28 -33.28
CA GLU A 3 20.66 22.16 -33.02
C GLU A 3 20.52 21.59 -31.59
N SER A 4 19.37 21.00 -31.26
CA SER A 4 19.18 20.31 -29.97
C SER A 4 19.30 18.78 -30.05
N ASP A 5 19.80 18.23 -31.16
CA ASP A 5 20.06 16.80 -31.38
C ASP A 5 21.39 16.29 -30.80
N ILE A 6 22.05 17.07 -29.94
CA ILE A 6 23.38 16.73 -29.37
C ILE A 6 23.26 16.34 -27.90
N LEU A 7 22.43 15.33 -27.61
CA LEU A 7 22.54 14.51 -26.40
C LEU A 7 22.21 13.04 -26.75
N ARG A 8 22.98 12.45 -27.68
CA ARG A 8 23.13 10.98 -27.75
C ARG A 8 24.32 10.61 -26.88
N PHE A 9 24.10 9.89 -25.80
CA PHE A 9 25.18 9.47 -24.90
C PHE A 9 26.17 8.56 -25.65
N PRO A 10 27.50 8.65 -25.42
CA PRO A 10 28.48 7.77 -26.07
C PRO A 10 28.19 6.28 -25.85
N GLU A 11 27.66 5.94 -24.67
CA GLU A 11 27.24 4.59 -24.31
C GLU A 11 26.08 4.07 -25.18
N GLU A 12 25.16 4.94 -25.62
CA GLU A 12 24.05 4.53 -26.49
C GLU A 12 24.54 4.12 -27.87
N ARG A 13 25.57 4.80 -28.40
CA ARG A 13 26.16 4.45 -29.69
C ARG A 13 26.84 3.08 -29.65
N GLU A 14 27.64 2.81 -28.62
CA GLU A 14 28.24 1.48 -28.45
C GLU A 14 27.18 0.38 -28.27
N ARG A 15 26.11 0.69 -27.55
CA ARG A 15 24.99 -0.24 -27.34
C ARG A 15 24.22 -0.50 -28.65
N GLU A 16 24.01 0.52 -29.48
CA GLU A 16 23.39 0.37 -30.81
C GLU A 16 24.27 -0.46 -31.75
N GLU A 17 25.58 -0.20 -31.77
CA GLU A 17 26.55 -0.95 -32.57
C GLU A 17 26.60 -2.42 -32.14
N ARG A 18 26.53 -2.71 -30.82
CA ARG A 18 26.40 -4.08 -30.31
C ARG A 18 25.12 -4.75 -30.79
N LEU A 19 23.96 -4.09 -30.70
CA LEU A 19 22.69 -4.65 -31.17
C LEU A 19 22.71 -4.93 -32.68
N ARG A 20 23.30 -4.04 -33.49
CA ARG A 20 23.50 -4.26 -34.93
C ARG A 20 24.45 -5.41 -35.24
N GLY A 21 25.49 -5.61 -34.43
CA GLY A 21 26.46 -6.68 -34.59
C GLY A 21 25.95 -8.07 -34.18
N MET A 22 24.79 -8.18 -33.54
CA MET A 22 24.19 -9.47 -33.18
C MET A 22 23.50 -10.12 -34.38
N THR A 23 23.44 -11.45 -34.40
CA THR A 23 22.67 -12.16 -35.43
C THR A 23 21.17 -12.03 -35.17
N ALA A 24 20.37 -12.05 -36.24
CA ALA A 24 18.91 -12.02 -36.14
C ALA A 24 18.37 -13.15 -35.26
N GLU A 25 18.93 -14.36 -35.39
CA GLU A 25 18.58 -15.51 -34.55
C GLU A 25 18.85 -15.26 -33.06
N ALA A 26 19.99 -14.66 -32.71
CA ALA A 26 20.35 -14.36 -31.33
C ALA A 26 19.42 -13.29 -30.73
N LEU A 27 19.06 -12.27 -31.51
CA LEU A 27 18.12 -11.22 -31.09
C LEU A 27 16.71 -11.77 -30.92
N CYS A 28 16.19 -12.52 -31.89
CA CYS A 28 14.88 -13.17 -31.79
C CYS A 28 14.83 -14.11 -30.57
N SER A 29 15.88 -14.91 -30.34
CA SER A 29 15.97 -15.77 -29.15
C SER A 29 16.01 -14.98 -27.83
N ALA A 30 16.70 -13.83 -27.80
CA ALA A 30 16.73 -12.96 -26.63
C ALA A 30 15.36 -12.30 -26.37
N LEU A 31 14.69 -11.81 -27.41
CA LEU A 31 13.34 -11.23 -27.32
C LEU A 31 12.33 -12.28 -26.82
N SER A 32 12.35 -13.51 -27.33
CA SER A 32 11.48 -14.58 -26.86
C SER A 32 11.74 -14.98 -25.40
N ARG A 33 13.01 -14.99 -24.97
CA ARG A 33 13.36 -15.24 -23.55
C ARG A 33 12.85 -14.12 -22.64
N LEU A 34 13.02 -12.87 -23.07
CA LEU A 34 12.49 -11.71 -22.35
C LEU A 34 10.97 -11.79 -22.25
N GLU A 35 10.29 -12.09 -23.35
CA GLU A 35 8.84 -12.29 -23.37
C GLU A 35 8.37 -13.36 -22.38
N ALA A 36 9.08 -14.49 -22.31
CA ALA A 36 8.77 -15.57 -21.38
C ALA A 36 9.00 -15.19 -19.90
N SER A 37 9.91 -14.24 -19.64
CA SER A 37 10.19 -13.73 -18.29
C SER A 37 9.21 -12.67 -17.81
N LEU A 38 8.38 -12.10 -18.70
CA LEU A 38 7.43 -11.07 -18.32
C LEU A 38 6.31 -11.63 -17.43
N PRO A 39 5.89 -10.87 -16.39
CA PRO A 39 4.81 -11.30 -15.52
C PRO A 39 3.50 -11.39 -16.32
N THR A 40 2.95 -12.60 -16.36
CA THR A 40 1.67 -12.92 -17.00
C THR A 40 0.48 -12.67 -16.09
N ALA A 41 0.69 -12.69 -14.77
CA ALA A 41 -0.32 -12.44 -13.74
C ALA A 41 -0.02 -11.14 -12.97
N PRO A 42 -1.06 -10.48 -12.41
CA PRO A 42 -0.88 -9.34 -11.52
C PRO A 42 -0.12 -9.74 -10.25
N ASP A 43 0.60 -8.79 -9.65
CA ASP A 43 1.34 -9.02 -8.42
C ASP A 43 0.36 -9.27 -7.25
N THR A 44 0.31 -10.52 -6.78
CA THR A 44 -0.60 -10.93 -5.70
C THR A 44 -0.22 -10.30 -4.36
N ALA A 45 1.03 -9.85 -4.20
CA ALA A 45 1.52 -9.30 -2.95
C ALA A 45 0.80 -8.02 -2.53
N ALA A 46 0.52 -7.11 -3.48
CA ALA A 46 -0.19 -5.86 -3.20
C ALA A 46 -1.66 -6.10 -2.83
N GLU A 47 -2.31 -7.06 -3.50
CA GLU A 47 -3.68 -7.46 -3.15
C GLU A 47 -3.73 -8.13 -1.77
N ASP A 48 -2.73 -8.94 -1.43
CA ASP A 48 -2.58 -9.58 -0.13
C ASP A 48 -2.33 -8.55 0.98
N GLU A 49 -1.50 -7.53 0.75
CA GLU A 49 -1.29 -6.42 1.68
C GLU A 49 -2.60 -5.69 1.99
N ARG A 50 -3.39 -5.35 0.95
CA ARG A 50 -4.71 -4.72 1.11
C ARG A 50 -5.65 -5.60 1.93
N ARG A 51 -5.75 -6.88 1.58
CA ARG A 51 -6.64 -7.82 2.27
C ARG A 51 -6.23 -8.00 3.74
N GLN A 52 -4.92 -8.05 4.02
CA GLN A 52 -4.39 -8.12 5.39
C GLN A 52 -4.70 -6.86 6.18
N ALA A 53 -4.51 -5.67 5.60
CA ALA A 53 -4.82 -4.39 6.24
C ALA A 53 -6.32 -4.26 6.57
N VAL A 54 -7.20 -4.59 5.62
CA VAL A 54 -8.66 -4.59 5.83
C VAL A 54 -9.06 -5.55 6.95
N LYS A 55 -8.45 -6.75 6.99
CA LYS A 55 -8.70 -7.73 8.04
C LYS A 55 -8.31 -7.20 9.42
N ILE A 56 -7.16 -6.54 9.55
CA ILE A 56 -6.73 -5.95 10.82
C ILE A 56 -7.68 -4.84 11.25
N LEU A 57 -8.02 -3.90 10.36
CA LEU A 57 -8.97 -2.83 10.66
C LEU A 57 -10.36 -3.36 11.03
N SER A 58 -10.80 -4.47 10.44
CA SER A 58 -12.08 -5.12 10.80
C SER A 58 -12.07 -5.69 12.23
N VAL A 59 -10.92 -6.18 12.69
CA VAL A 59 -10.75 -6.61 14.09
C VAL A 59 -10.79 -5.40 15.01
N LEU A 60 -10.08 -4.33 14.67
CA LEU A 60 -10.09 -3.08 15.46
C LEU A 60 -11.50 -2.46 15.56
N GLU A 61 -12.25 -2.42 14.47
CA GLU A 61 -13.66 -1.99 14.43
C GLU A 61 -14.51 -2.84 15.37
N ARG A 62 -14.34 -4.17 15.34
CA ARG A 62 -15.11 -5.07 16.20
C ARG A 62 -14.81 -4.83 17.68
N GLU A 63 -13.54 -4.69 18.05
CA GLU A 63 -13.13 -4.53 19.45
C GLU A 63 -13.55 -3.17 20.02
N THR A 64 -13.40 -2.10 19.24
CA THR A 64 -13.88 -0.76 19.63
C THR A 64 -15.40 -0.70 19.70
N ALA A 65 -16.13 -1.31 18.75
CA ALA A 65 -17.59 -1.41 18.81
C ALA A 65 -18.07 -2.27 20.00
N ARG A 66 -17.37 -3.36 20.33
CA ARG A 66 -17.68 -4.20 21.50
C ARG A 66 -17.59 -3.38 22.78
N PHE A 67 -16.50 -2.63 22.96
CA PHE A 67 -16.32 -1.75 24.12
C PHE A 67 -17.45 -0.71 24.22
N LEU A 68 -17.74 -0.01 23.12
CA LEU A 68 -18.82 1.00 23.09
C LEU A 68 -20.19 0.41 23.41
N ALA A 69 -20.47 -0.82 22.96
CA ALA A 69 -21.72 -1.52 23.23
C ALA A 69 -21.82 -1.99 24.69
N ALA A 70 -20.72 -2.52 25.24
CA ALA A 70 -20.66 -2.98 26.63
C ALA A 70 -20.90 -1.84 27.63
N GLU A 71 -20.38 -0.64 27.33
CA GLU A 71 -20.46 0.51 28.23
C GLU A 71 -21.69 1.41 28.00
N ARG A 72 -22.50 1.08 27.00
CA ARG A 72 -23.71 1.84 26.67
C ARG A 72 -24.74 1.71 27.79
N GLY A 73 -25.08 2.83 28.44
CA GLY A 73 -26.11 2.88 29.48
C GLY A 73 -25.68 2.35 30.85
N LYS A 74 -24.37 2.12 31.05
CA LYS A 74 -23.79 1.82 32.39
C LYS A 74 -23.50 3.08 33.22
N THR A 75 -23.73 4.26 32.66
CA THR A 75 -23.79 5.53 33.38
C THR A 75 -25.20 5.77 33.91
N ASP A 76 -25.31 6.12 35.20
CA ASP A 76 -26.60 6.52 35.78
C ASP A 76 -27.05 7.91 35.30
N VAL A 77 -28.25 8.33 35.70
CA VAL A 77 -28.85 9.63 35.33
C VAL A 77 -28.02 10.83 35.84
N PHE A 78 -27.12 10.60 36.79
CA PHE A 78 -26.19 11.59 37.37
C PHE A 78 -24.76 11.45 36.82
N GLY A 79 -24.55 10.55 35.85
CA GLY A 79 -23.28 10.30 35.18
C GLY A 79 -22.39 9.27 35.88
N HIS A 80 -22.76 8.71 37.03
CA HIS A 80 -21.93 7.75 37.76
C HIS A 80 -21.79 6.42 37.03
N LEU A 81 -20.56 5.95 36.89
CA LEU A 81 -20.24 4.60 36.42
C LEU A 81 -20.70 3.58 37.46
N ARG A 82 -21.59 2.66 37.08
CA ARG A 82 -22.05 1.57 37.96
C ARG A 82 -20.95 0.56 38.28
N ASP A 83 -19.96 0.41 37.40
CA ASP A 83 -18.80 -0.47 37.58
C ASP A 83 -17.53 0.16 36.97
N ALA A 84 -16.84 0.97 37.76
CA ALA A 84 -15.59 1.62 37.34
C ALA A 84 -14.44 0.62 37.11
N GLY A 85 -14.44 -0.52 37.82
CA GLY A 85 -13.40 -1.55 37.69
C GLY A 85 -13.54 -2.33 36.38
N GLY A 86 -14.76 -2.75 36.07
CA GLY A 86 -15.09 -3.39 34.79
C GLY A 86 -14.86 -2.48 33.59
N PHE A 87 -15.28 -1.21 33.67
CA PHE A 87 -15.05 -0.22 32.61
C PHE A 87 -13.56 -0.11 32.23
N TYR A 88 -12.69 0.00 33.24
CA TYR A 88 -11.26 0.15 33.01
C TYR A 88 -10.59 -1.14 32.49
N ALA A 89 -11.04 -2.31 32.95
CA ALA A 89 -10.58 -3.59 32.43
C ALA A 89 -10.95 -3.76 30.94
N ASP A 90 -12.21 -3.51 30.59
CA ASP A 90 -12.71 -3.60 29.21
C ASP A 90 -11.99 -2.60 28.28
N TYR A 91 -11.69 -1.41 28.79
CA TYR A 91 -10.91 -0.41 28.07
C TYR A 91 -9.45 -0.87 27.84
N CYS A 92 -8.79 -1.44 28.85
CA CYS A 92 -7.43 -1.99 28.72
C CYS A 92 -7.37 -3.13 27.70
N GLU A 93 -8.37 -4.01 27.67
CA GLU A 93 -8.47 -5.09 26.68
C GLU A 93 -8.58 -4.54 25.25
N MET A 94 -9.45 -3.55 25.06
CA MET A 94 -9.61 -2.88 23.76
C MET A 94 -8.31 -2.17 23.34
N GLN A 95 -7.60 -1.53 24.27
CA GLN A 95 -6.30 -0.91 24.02
C GLN A 95 -5.22 -1.92 23.61
N ALA A 96 -5.20 -3.10 24.24
CA ALA A 96 -4.27 -4.17 23.86
C ALA A 96 -4.52 -4.62 22.40
N ALA A 97 -5.79 -4.79 22.02
CA ALA A 97 -6.16 -5.10 20.64
C ALA A 97 -5.77 -3.98 19.66
N LEU A 98 -5.95 -2.71 20.07
CA LEU A 98 -5.52 -1.54 19.30
C LEU A 98 -4.00 -1.53 19.08
N GLN A 99 -3.23 -1.78 20.14
CA GLN A 99 -1.77 -1.84 20.06
C GLN A 99 -1.29 -2.97 19.15
N GLU A 100 -1.84 -4.18 19.29
CA GLU A 100 -1.49 -5.30 18.41
C GLU A 100 -1.84 -5.00 16.94
N GLY A 101 -3.06 -4.49 16.68
CA GLY A 101 -3.49 -4.18 15.33
C GLY A 101 -2.67 -3.08 14.68
N THR A 102 -2.32 -2.03 15.42
CA THR A 102 -1.49 -0.93 14.91
C THR A 102 -0.06 -1.38 14.62
N GLN A 103 0.53 -2.24 15.47
CA GLN A 103 1.82 -2.84 15.20
C GLN A 103 1.80 -3.67 13.91
N ARG A 104 0.80 -4.53 13.73
CA ARG A 104 0.65 -5.37 12.53
C ARG A 104 0.44 -4.53 11.27
N LEU A 105 -0.30 -3.43 11.35
CA LEU A 105 -0.44 -2.48 10.24
C LEU A 105 0.88 -1.78 9.90
N ALA A 106 1.70 -1.44 10.91
CA ALA A 106 3.01 -0.86 10.70
C ALA A 106 3.98 -1.85 10.02
N GLU A 107 3.96 -3.12 10.42
CA GLU A 107 4.76 -4.18 9.80
C GLU A 107 4.40 -4.37 8.31
N LEU A 108 3.11 -4.30 7.96
CA LEU A 108 2.66 -4.33 6.56
C LEU A 108 3.15 -3.12 5.77
N PHE A 109 3.12 -1.92 6.39
CA PHE A 109 3.55 -0.68 5.75
C PHE A 109 5.05 -0.66 5.38
N HIS A 110 5.89 -1.41 6.10
CA HIS A 110 7.34 -1.41 5.92
C HIS A 110 7.85 -2.39 4.84
N ARG A 111 6.99 -3.15 4.15
CA ARG A 111 7.42 -4.01 3.04
C ARG A 111 7.85 -3.18 1.83
N GLU A 112 9.00 -3.52 1.24
CA GLU A 112 9.46 -2.86 0.01
C GLU A 112 8.57 -3.27 -1.18
N PRO A 113 8.18 -2.31 -2.04
CA PRO A 113 7.47 -2.65 -3.27
C PRO A 113 8.41 -3.39 -4.22
N ASN A 114 7.89 -4.42 -4.89
CA ASN A 114 8.62 -5.13 -5.93
C ASN A 114 9.09 -4.17 -7.03
N GLY A 115 10.36 -4.30 -7.41
CA GLY A 115 11.02 -3.46 -8.41
C GLY A 115 10.45 -3.64 -9.82
N GLN A 116 10.84 -2.72 -10.73
CA GLN A 116 10.44 -2.73 -12.14
C GLN A 116 10.67 -4.11 -12.78
N ALA A 117 9.74 -4.61 -13.60
CA ALA A 117 9.86 -5.92 -14.23
C ALA A 117 11.05 -6.02 -15.19
N VAL A 118 11.47 -4.89 -15.76
CA VAL A 118 12.52 -4.80 -16.76
C VAL A 118 13.35 -3.55 -16.49
N ASP A 119 14.67 -3.64 -16.70
CA ASP A 119 15.56 -2.49 -16.57
C ASP A 119 15.41 -1.51 -17.75
N ARG A 120 15.81 -0.25 -17.54
CA ARG A 120 15.71 0.83 -18.53
C ARG A 120 16.47 0.55 -19.84
N TYR A 121 17.57 -0.20 -19.78
CA TYR A 121 18.37 -0.51 -20.96
C TYR A 121 17.65 -1.53 -21.85
N THR A 122 17.06 -2.55 -21.25
CA THR A 122 16.28 -3.56 -21.95
C THR A 122 15.05 -2.93 -22.63
N GLU A 123 14.36 -2.00 -21.97
CA GLU A 123 13.27 -1.23 -22.57
C GLU A 123 13.72 -0.42 -23.80
N TRP A 124 14.85 0.28 -23.66
CA TRP A 124 15.45 1.05 -24.75
C TRP A 124 15.83 0.15 -25.94
N ALA A 125 16.42 -1.02 -25.68
CA ALA A 125 16.86 -1.95 -26.72
C ALA A 125 15.68 -2.48 -27.52
N VAL A 126 14.59 -2.90 -26.85
CA VAL A 126 13.37 -3.37 -27.54
C VAL A 126 12.74 -2.25 -28.37
N LEU A 127 12.69 -1.02 -27.85
CA LEU A 127 12.21 0.13 -28.60
C LEU A 127 13.03 0.36 -29.87
N ARG A 128 14.36 0.35 -29.77
CA ARG A 128 15.24 0.55 -30.93
C ARG A 128 15.12 -0.55 -31.98
N LEU A 129 15.05 -1.82 -31.54
CA LEU A 129 14.84 -2.94 -32.46
C LEU A 129 13.48 -2.84 -33.16
N SER A 130 12.42 -2.41 -32.46
CA SER A 130 11.09 -2.21 -33.05
C SER A 130 11.02 -1.08 -34.10
N GLN A 131 11.98 -0.13 -34.03
CA GLN A 131 12.18 0.96 -34.98
C GLN A 131 13.04 0.54 -36.19
N GLY A 132 13.52 -0.71 -36.22
CA GLY A 132 14.30 -1.24 -37.33
C GLY A 132 15.82 -1.03 -37.20
N LEU A 133 16.35 -0.85 -35.98
CA LEU A 133 17.80 -0.66 -35.76
C LEU A 133 18.68 -1.74 -36.43
N HIS A 134 18.19 -2.99 -36.48
CA HIS A 134 18.89 -4.17 -37.01
C HIS A 134 18.62 -4.41 -38.51
N GLU A 135 17.66 -3.72 -39.11
CA GLU A 135 17.24 -3.85 -40.52
C GLU A 135 16.65 -5.22 -40.94
N ASP A 136 16.69 -6.23 -40.07
CA ASP A 136 15.99 -7.50 -40.28
C ASP A 136 14.48 -7.39 -39.92
N PRO A 137 13.56 -7.74 -40.85
CA PRO A 137 12.13 -7.65 -40.61
C PRO A 137 11.65 -8.61 -39.51
N ALA A 138 12.24 -9.80 -39.37
CA ALA A 138 11.84 -10.77 -38.35
C ALA A 138 12.18 -10.24 -36.94
N VAL A 139 13.33 -9.60 -36.77
CA VAL A 139 13.73 -8.95 -35.51
C VAL A 139 12.81 -7.77 -35.20
N THR A 140 12.49 -6.97 -36.22
CA THR A 140 11.62 -5.79 -36.08
C THR A 140 10.21 -6.19 -35.65
N ASP A 141 9.63 -7.23 -36.27
CA ASP A 141 8.29 -7.71 -35.95
C ASP A 141 8.25 -8.35 -34.56
N ALA A 142 9.25 -9.16 -34.20
CA ALA A 142 9.38 -9.72 -32.86
C ALA A 142 9.49 -8.63 -31.78
N ALA A 143 10.30 -7.59 -32.03
CA ALA A 143 10.45 -6.47 -31.10
C ALA A 143 9.18 -5.64 -30.97
N ARG A 144 8.40 -5.45 -32.05
CA ARG A 144 7.09 -4.77 -31.99
C ARG A 144 6.07 -5.55 -31.16
N ALA A 145 5.99 -6.87 -31.35
CA ALA A 145 5.11 -7.74 -30.57
C ALA A 145 5.45 -7.65 -29.07
N LEU A 146 6.74 -7.73 -28.75
CA LEU A 146 7.22 -7.62 -27.37
C LEU A 146 6.99 -6.22 -26.77
N LEU A 147 7.18 -5.16 -27.55
CA LEU A 147 6.92 -3.78 -27.09
C LEU A 147 5.44 -3.58 -26.71
N GLY A 148 4.51 -4.19 -27.44
CA GLY A 148 3.09 -4.21 -27.10
C GLY A 148 2.85 -4.83 -25.72
N ARG A 149 3.40 -6.04 -25.50
CA ARG A 149 3.32 -6.75 -24.21
C ARG A 149 4.01 -6.00 -23.07
N LEU A 150 5.18 -5.41 -23.30
CA LEU A 150 5.89 -4.60 -22.31
C LEU A 150 5.05 -3.40 -21.86
N ARG A 151 4.42 -2.69 -22.81
CA ARG A 151 3.53 -1.57 -22.47
C ARG A 151 2.31 -2.00 -21.68
N GLU A 152 1.73 -3.15 -21.98
CA GLU A 152 0.63 -3.71 -21.19
C GLU A 152 1.05 -4.04 -19.77
N VAL A 153 2.22 -4.65 -19.59
CA VAL A 153 2.79 -4.96 -18.27
C VAL A 153 3.12 -3.68 -17.51
N GLN A 154 3.76 -2.70 -18.14
CA GLN A 154 4.08 -1.40 -17.55
C GLN A 154 2.81 -0.64 -17.13
N ASN A 155 1.79 -0.61 -17.99
CA ASN A 155 0.51 0.04 -17.65
C ASN A 155 -0.19 -0.66 -16.49
N ARG A 156 -0.08 -1.99 -16.38
CA ARG A 156 -0.56 -2.76 -15.23
C ARG A 156 0.23 -2.42 -13.97
N GLN A 157 1.56 -2.48 -14.03
CA GLN A 157 2.44 -2.12 -12.91
C GLN A 157 2.27 -0.68 -12.45
N ALA A 158 2.06 0.27 -13.37
CA ALA A 158 1.82 1.67 -13.03
C ALA A 158 0.51 1.84 -12.25
N LYS A 159 -0.57 1.15 -12.68
CA LYS A 159 -1.85 1.14 -11.96
C LYS A 159 -1.74 0.46 -10.59
N GLU A 160 -1.00 -0.64 -10.51
CA GLU A 160 -0.74 -1.34 -9.25
C GLU A 160 0.10 -0.49 -8.29
N ALA A 161 1.12 0.20 -8.80
CA ALA A 161 1.95 1.13 -8.04
C ALA A 161 1.14 2.33 -7.53
N GLU A 162 0.24 2.87 -8.36
CA GLU A 162 -0.67 3.94 -7.94
C GLU A 162 -1.61 3.48 -6.83
N ARG A 163 -2.25 2.30 -6.98
CA ARG A 163 -3.09 1.70 -5.93
C ARG A 163 -2.32 1.44 -4.65
N THR A 164 -1.11 0.89 -4.76
CA THR A 164 -0.23 0.62 -3.61
C THR A 164 0.17 1.91 -2.92
N ALA A 165 0.46 2.98 -3.67
CA ALA A 165 0.75 4.29 -3.12
C ALA A 165 -0.45 4.89 -2.38
N GLN A 166 -1.66 4.78 -2.95
CA GLN A 166 -2.91 5.23 -2.30
C GLN A 166 -3.19 4.47 -1.01
N LEU A 167 -3.03 3.14 -1.02
CA LEU A 167 -3.14 2.30 0.16
C LEU A 167 -2.16 2.72 1.26
N ARG A 168 -0.89 2.91 0.88
CA ARG A 168 0.17 3.32 1.82
C ARG A 168 -0.06 4.72 2.35
N ALA A 169 -0.59 5.65 1.55
CA ALA A 169 -0.96 6.98 2.01
C ALA A 169 -2.06 6.90 3.08
N CYS A 170 -3.13 6.14 2.83
CA CYS A 170 -4.20 5.91 3.81
C CYS A 170 -3.68 5.32 5.12
N LEU A 171 -2.87 4.25 5.04
CA LEU A 171 -2.30 3.60 6.23
C LEU A 171 -1.35 4.53 6.98
N ARG A 172 -0.54 5.31 6.26
CA ARG A 172 0.38 6.29 6.86
C ARG A 172 -0.38 7.34 7.66
N THR A 173 -1.43 7.94 7.08
CA THR A 173 -2.27 8.93 7.77
C THR A 173 -2.90 8.32 9.03
N PHE A 174 -3.46 7.11 8.92
CA PHE A 174 -4.04 6.43 10.08
C PHE A 174 -3.01 6.20 11.20
N LEU A 175 -1.85 5.62 10.86
CA LEU A 175 -0.82 5.25 11.84
C LEU A 175 -0.06 6.44 12.43
N ARG A 176 0.17 7.50 11.65
CA ARG A 176 0.99 8.66 12.08
C ARG A 176 0.19 9.83 12.61
N GLU A 177 -1.09 9.92 12.28
CA GLU A 177 -1.92 11.06 12.68
C GLU A 177 -3.07 10.59 13.57
N THR A 178 -3.86 9.61 13.13
CA THR A 178 -5.07 9.19 13.86
C THR A 178 -4.76 8.50 15.19
N ILE A 179 -3.89 7.49 15.16
CA ILE A 179 -3.54 6.72 16.37
C ILE A 179 -2.82 7.59 17.42
N PRO A 180 -1.78 8.37 17.08
CA PRO A 180 -1.12 9.23 18.07
C PRO A 180 -2.04 10.27 18.67
N ALA A 181 -2.88 10.94 17.85
CA ALA A 181 -3.83 11.93 18.35
C ALA A 181 -4.87 11.32 19.30
N TYR A 182 -5.30 10.08 19.03
CA TYR A 182 -6.14 9.32 19.96
C TYR A 182 -5.40 9.02 21.27
N CYS A 183 -4.20 8.46 21.20
CA CYS A 183 -3.41 8.09 22.39
C CYS A 183 -3.11 9.30 23.29
N GLU A 184 -2.76 10.44 22.70
CA GLU A 184 -2.49 11.70 23.43
C GLU A 184 -3.72 12.19 24.20
N ARG A 185 -4.91 12.12 23.58
CA ARG A 185 -6.17 12.51 24.21
C ARG A 185 -6.68 11.49 25.22
N ALA A 186 -6.40 10.21 24.99
CA ALA A 186 -6.87 9.12 25.84
C ALA A 186 -6.08 9.01 27.14
N LEU A 187 -4.77 9.29 27.11
CA LEU A 187 -3.87 9.20 28.26
C LEU A 187 -4.38 9.89 29.54
N PRO A 188 -4.80 11.18 29.53
CA PRO A 188 -5.33 11.84 30.73
C PRO A 188 -6.70 11.31 31.17
N LEU A 189 -7.48 10.75 30.26
CA LEU A 189 -8.82 10.22 30.51
C LEU A 189 -8.78 8.80 31.09
N SER A 190 -7.73 8.03 30.77
CA SER A 190 -7.52 6.66 31.22
C SER A 190 -6.51 6.53 32.38
N ASP A 191 -6.09 7.62 33.02
CA ASP A 191 -5.27 7.54 34.24
C ASP A 191 -6.05 6.75 35.31
N ALA A 192 -5.45 5.71 35.91
CA ALA A 192 -6.06 4.88 36.95
C ALA A 192 -6.61 5.70 38.15
N ARG A 193 -6.06 6.90 38.40
CA ARG A 193 -6.57 7.84 39.43
C ARG A 193 -7.85 8.57 39.01
N ASN A 194 -8.16 8.57 37.72
CA ASN A 194 -9.28 9.27 37.07
C ASN A 194 -10.26 8.35 36.35
N GLY A 195 -9.87 7.11 36.00
CA GLY A 195 -10.63 6.17 35.16
C GLY A 195 -11.94 5.64 35.78
N GLY A 196 -12.20 5.95 37.05
CA GLY A 196 -13.49 5.70 37.71
C GLY A 196 -14.38 6.93 37.86
N LYS A 197 -13.95 8.10 37.38
CA LYS A 197 -14.75 9.32 37.47
C LYS A 197 -15.67 9.44 36.26
N ALA A 198 -16.96 9.52 36.57
CA ALA A 198 -18.09 9.74 35.67
C ALA A 198 -17.81 10.63 34.42
N PRO A 199 -17.35 11.89 34.56
CA PRO A 199 -17.16 12.77 33.40
C PRO A 199 -15.98 12.35 32.51
N GLN A 200 -14.92 11.78 33.06
CA GLN A 200 -13.76 11.29 32.29
C GLN A 200 -14.12 10.03 31.50
N ALA A 201 -14.91 9.12 32.07
CA ALA A 201 -15.38 7.93 31.38
C ALA A 201 -16.29 8.26 30.19
N GLY A 202 -17.20 9.25 30.35
CA GLY A 202 -18.02 9.74 29.25
C GLY A 202 -17.19 10.37 28.12
N GLN A 203 -16.17 11.15 28.46
CA GLN A 203 -15.23 11.71 27.48
C GLN A 203 -14.41 10.63 26.77
N LEU A 204 -14.00 9.58 27.50
CA LEU A 204 -13.28 8.45 26.93
C LEU A 204 -14.17 7.65 25.97
N LEU A 205 -15.44 7.43 26.31
CA LEU A 205 -16.41 6.78 25.41
C LEU A 205 -16.62 7.57 24.12
N ALA A 206 -16.76 8.90 24.22
CA ALA A 206 -16.87 9.75 23.04
C ALA A 206 -15.61 9.66 22.16
N LEU A 207 -14.42 9.70 22.79
CA LEU A 207 -13.14 9.57 22.10
C LEU A 207 -12.97 8.21 21.41
N VAL A 208 -13.39 7.11 22.05
CA VAL A 208 -13.39 5.78 21.43
C VAL A 208 -14.40 5.70 20.27
N GLY A 209 -15.52 6.42 20.37
CA GLY A 209 -16.46 6.60 19.26
C GLY A 209 -15.82 7.27 18.04
N GLU A 210 -15.10 8.38 18.26
CA GLU A 210 -14.34 9.05 17.20
C GLU A 210 -13.28 8.14 16.56
N LEU A 211 -12.58 7.34 17.38
CA LEU A 211 -11.60 6.35 16.91
C LEU A 211 -12.27 5.27 16.05
N ASN A 212 -13.39 4.70 16.51
CA ASN A 212 -14.14 3.69 15.76
C ASN A 212 -14.59 4.24 14.39
N ASP A 213 -15.11 5.47 14.34
CA ASP A 213 -15.47 6.12 13.08
C ASP A 213 -14.27 6.32 12.16
N ALA A 214 -13.10 6.66 12.72
CA ALA A 214 -11.87 6.77 11.94
C ALA A 214 -11.43 5.41 11.38
N ILE A 215 -11.48 4.34 12.18
CA ILE A 215 -11.19 2.96 11.73
C ILE A 215 -12.11 2.57 10.58
N VAL A 216 -13.42 2.80 10.72
CA VAL A 216 -14.43 2.49 9.68
C VAL A 216 -14.15 3.27 8.40
N ARG A 217 -13.84 4.57 8.50
CA ARG A 217 -13.48 5.40 7.33
C ARG A 217 -12.24 4.87 6.63
N THR A 218 -11.18 4.56 7.37
CA THR A 218 -9.93 4.01 6.82
C THR A 218 -10.17 2.65 6.16
N ARG A 219 -10.95 1.76 6.78
CA ARG A 219 -11.29 0.46 6.18
C ARG A 219 -12.03 0.62 4.86
N ARG A 220 -13.08 1.45 4.83
CA ARG A 220 -13.86 1.70 3.61
C ARG A 220 -13.01 2.35 2.50
N ALA A 221 -12.10 3.25 2.86
CA ALA A 221 -11.15 3.82 1.91
C ALA A 221 -10.27 2.74 1.29
N LEU A 222 -9.73 1.81 2.09
CA LEU A 222 -8.92 0.69 1.58
C LEU A 222 -9.71 -0.32 0.75
N GLU A 223 -10.99 -0.53 1.03
CA GLU A 223 -11.88 -1.37 0.21
C GLU A 223 -12.18 -0.76 -1.17
N SER A 224 -12.07 0.57 -1.28
CA SER A 224 -12.33 1.31 -2.53
C SER A 224 -11.12 1.45 -3.47
N VAL A 225 -9.91 1.08 -3.00
CA VAL A 225 -8.65 1.06 -3.77
C VAL A 225 -8.49 -0.27 -4.50
#